data_AF-A0A0E3U2K9-F1
#
_entry.id   AF-A0A0E3U2K9-F1
#
_cell.length_a   1.000
_cell.length_b   1.000
_cell.length_c   1.000
_cell.angle_alpha   90.00
_cell.angle_beta   90.00
_cell.angle_gamma   90.00
#
_symmetry.space_group_name_H-M   'P 1'
#
loop_
_entity.id
_entity.type
_entity.pdbx_description
1 polymer ?
#
loop_
_entity_poly.entity_id
_entity_poly.type
_entity_poly.pdbx_seq_one_letter_code
_entity_poly.pdbx_strand_id
1 'polypeptide(L)'
;RMLPMTMIIVCNFEDNSCFVFYYVLQICGLFTQLITLVGFDGLFFTLLFCGYIELEQIKNALVNLDRNGKAGISDEKLLQQTIEIVEHHNFVLEYINKFDRLFQIALLVQFGITIFSLCSVLFMMTADGFPPSTSNLIRGGPYALSALCQILIYSAVGEKIVEQTEDIAQVAYEVDWYTCYRPK
;
A
#
# COMPACT_ATOMS: atom_id res chain seq x y z
N ARG A 1 26.45 12.63 -28.31
CA ARG A 1 25.22 13.13 -27.65
C ARG A 1 24.38 11.90 -27.32
N MET A 2 24.06 11.65 -26.05
CA MET A 2 23.25 10.50 -25.63
C MET A 2 22.05 11.03 -24.84
N LEU A 3 20.87 10.58 -25.20
CA LEU A 3 19.65 10.87 -24.45
C LEU A 3 19.57 9.96 -23.21
N PRO A 4 19.00 10.45 -22.09
CA PRO A 4 18.73 9.66 -20.88
C PRO A 4 17.94 8.36 -21.14
N MET A 5 16.98 8.39 -22.07
CA MET A 5 16.21 7.21 -22.48
C MET A 5 16.19 7.04 -24.00
N THR A 6 16.22 5.79 -24.45
CA THR A 6 16.06 5.43 -25.86
C THR A 6 14.61 5.66 -26.28
N MET A 7 14.37 6.52 -27.25
CA MET A 7 13.04 6.81 -27.78
C MET A 7 13.06 6.80 -29.31
N ILE A 8 11.91 6.59 -29.96
CA ILE A 8 11.79 6.77 -31.41
C ILE A 8 11.88 8.26 -31.70
N ILE A 9 12.86 8.66 -32.51
CA ILE A 9 13.14 10.06 -32.79
C ILE A 9 12.67 10.38 -34.21
N VAL A 10 11.88 11.45 -34.35
CA VAL A 10 11.29 11.88 -35.63
C VAL A 10 12.16 12.93 -36.34
N CYS A 11 13.10 13.57 -35.64
CA CYS A 11 13.99 14.61 -36.19
C CYS A 11 15.48 14.20 -36.17
N ASN A 12 16.31 14.88 -36.96
CA ASN A 12 17.75 14.63 -37.02
C ASN A 12 18.50 15.34 -35.85
N PHE A 13 19.40 14.63 -35.15
CA PHE A 13 20.11 15.13 -33.95
C PHE A 13 21.24 16.12 -34.21
N GLU A 14 21.54 16.35 -35.49
CA GLU A 14 22.51 17.36 -35.90
C GLU A 14 22.02 18.77 -35.58
N ASP A 15 20.70 18.99 -35.60
CA ASP A 15 20.10 20.26 -35.16
C ASP A 15 20.10 20.36 -33.62
N ASN A 16 20.78 21.40 -33.12
CA ASN A 16 20.92 21.67 -31.70
C ASN A 16 19.57 21.96 -31.02
N SER A 17 18.62 22.54 -31.75
CA SER A 17 17.29 22.90 -31.22
C SER A 17 16.46 21.66 -30.94
N CYS A 18 16.49 20.67 -31.84
CA CYS A 18 15.73 19.45 -31.67
C CYS A 18 16.29 18.58 -30.54
N PHE A 19 17.62 18.49 -30.41
CA PHE A 19 18.25 17.77 -29.31
C PHE A 19 17.88 18.36 -27.95
N VAL A 20 17.95 19.69 -27.79
CA VAL A 20 17.58 20.36 -26.53
C VAL A 20 16.10 20.17 -26.21
N PHE A 21 15.22 20.28 -27.20
CA PHE A 21 13.78 20.06 -27.01
C PHE A 21 13.47 18.66 -26.46
N TYR A 22 13.98 17.60 -27.11
CA TYR A 22 13.76 16.23 -26.63
C TYR A 22 14.41 15.95 -25.28
N TYR A 23 15.58 16.54 -25.01
CA TYR A 23 16.25 16.40 -23.71
C TYR A 23 15.42 17.02 -22.58
N VAL A 24 14.91 18.24 -22.78
CA VAL A 24 14.01 18.90 -21.82
C VAL A 24 12.73 18.09 -21.64
N LEU A 25 12.12 17.61 -22.72
CA LEU A 25 10.90 16.80 -22.67
C LEU A 25 11.11 15.50 -21.89
N GLN A 26 12.24 14.80 -22.08
CA GLN A 26 12.56 13.59 -21.32
C GLN A 26 12.71 13.88 -19.82
N ILE A 27 13.41 14.97 -19.47
CA ILE A 27 13.58 15.38 -18.07
C ILE A 27 12.21 15.69 -17.45
N CYS A 28 11.39 16.51 -18.11
CA CYS A 28 10.04 16.83 -17.64
C CYS A 28 9.16 15.58 -17.48
N GLY A 29 9.24 14.64 -18.42
CA GLY A 29 8.53 13.37 -18.36
C GLY A 29 8.93 12.54 -17.15
N LEU A 30 10.24 12.37 -16.92
CA LEU A 30 10.77 11.64 -15.77
C LEU A 30 10.34 12.26 -14.43
N PHE A 31 10.41 13.60 -14.31
CA PHE A 31 9.94 14.29 -13.11
C PHE A 31 8.44 14.10 -12.88
N THR A 32 7.63 14.22 -13.94
CA THR A 32 6.18 14.04 -13.83
C THR A 32 5.83 12.61 -13.42
N GLN A 33 6.50 11.61 -13.99
CA GLN A 33 6.32 10.21 -13.63
C GLN A 33 6.69 9.97 -12.16
N LEU A 34 7.82 10.51 -11.69
CA LEU A 34 8.26 10.37 -10.31
C LEU A 34 7.27 10.99 -9.33
N ILE A 35 6.80 12.20 -9.60
CA ILE A 35 5.80 12.89 -8.76
C ILE A 35 4.49 12.10 -8.72
N THR A 36 4.03 11.60 -9.86
CA THR A 36 2.78 10.83 -9.95
C THR A 36 2.89 9.51 -9.18
N LEU A 37 4.02 8.81 -9.31
CA LEU A 37 4.28 7.56 -8.59
C LEU A 37 4.33 7.78 -7.08
N VAL A 38 5.14 8.73 -6.61
CA VAL A 38 5.26 9.05 -5.19
C VAL A 38 3.93 9.57 -4.62
N GLY A 39 3.20 10.35 -5.40
CA GLY A 39 1.88 10.85 -5.01
C GLY A 39 0.84 9.72 -4.87
N PHE A 40 0.84 8.77 -5.81
CA PHE A 40 -0.03 7.59 -5.73
C PHE A 40 0.30 6.73 -4.52
N ASP A 41 1.58 6.36 -4.34
CA ASP A 41 2.04 5.54 -3.22
C ASP A 41 1.75 6.24 -1.88
N GLY A 42 2.03 7.54 -1.79
CA GLY A 42 1.78 8.34 -0.59
C GLY A 42 0.30 8.42 -0.22
N LEU A 43 -0.57 8.65 -1.20
CA LEU A 43 -2.02 8.67 -0.99
C LEU A 43 -2.55 7.28 -0.59
N PHE A 44 -2.06 6.22 -1.24
CA PHE A 44 -2.40 4.84 -0.90
C PHE A 44 -2.03 4.50 0.55
N PHE A 45 -0.76 4.69 0.94
CA PHE A 45 -0.30 4.36 2.29
C PHE A 45 -0.96 5.24 3.36
N THR A 46 -1.23 6.52 3.06
CA THR A 46 -1.92 7.40 4.03
C THR A 46 -3.33 6.92 4.31
N LEU A 47 -4.11 6.59 3.28
CA LEU A 47 -5.48 6.09 3.45
C LEU A 47 -5.48 4.72 4.14
N LEU A 48 -4.57 3.83 3.76
CA LEU A 48 -4.43 2.52 4.41
C LEU A 48 -4.08 2.67 5.90
N PHE A 49 -3.20 3.60 6.23
CA PHE A 49 -2.81 3.91 7.60
C PHE A 49 -3.97 4.51 8.41
N CYS A 50 -4.80 5.37 7.80
CA CYS A 50 -6.04 5.83 8.44
C CYS A 50 -6.94 4.63 8.77
N GLY A 51 -7.16 3.71 7.82
CA GLY A 51 -7.92 2.49 8.09
C GLY A 51 -7.33 1.64 9.21
N TYR A 52 -5.99 1.51 9.26
CA TYR A 52 -5.29 0.80 10.33
C TYR A 52 -5.54 1.43 11.71
N ILE A 53 -5.43 2.76 11.82
CA ILE A 53 -5.67 3.50 13.07
C ILE A 53 -7.11 3.27 13.56
N GLU A 54 -8.10 3.33 12.66
CA GLU A 54 -9.50 3.12 13.03
C GLU A 54 -9.74 1.68 13.53
N LEU A 55 -9.10 0.68 12.91
CA LEU A 55 -9.09 -0.69 13.41
C LEU A 55 -8.46 -0.80 14.81
N GLU A 56 -7.34 -0.10 15.05
CA GLU A 56 -6.70 -0.05 16.36
C GLU A 56 -7.57 0.61 17.44
N GLN A 57 -8.33 1.65 17.09
CA GLN A 57 -9.31 2.26 17.99
C GLN A 57 -10.40 1.25 18.39
N ILE A 58 -10.91 0.46 17.45
CA ILE A 58 -11.89 -0.61 17.74
C ILE A 58 -11.31 -1.64 18.69
N LYS A 59 -10.08 -2.11 18.44
CA LYS A 59 -9.37 -3.06 19.32
C LYS A 59 -9.28 -2.53 20.74
N ASN A 60 -8.82 -1.28 20.90
CA ASN A 60 -8.71 -0.64 22.21
C ASN A 60 -10.07 -0.44 22.88
N ALA A 61 -11.11 -0.12 22.13
CA ALA A 61 -12.47 0.02 22.65
C ALA A 61 -13.02 -1.32 23.18
N LEU A 62 -12.77 -2.43 22.49
CA LEU A 62 -13.14 -3.78 22.95
C LEU A 62 -12.40 -4.19 24.24
N VAL A 63 -11.10 -3.91 24.33
CA VAL A 63 -10.32 -4.17 25.56
C VAL A 63 -10.87 -3.34 26.74
N ASN A 64 -11.24 -2.09 26.48
CA ASN A 64 -11.86 -1.24 27.50
C ASN A 64 -13.26 -1.73 27.90
N LEU A 65 -14.02 -2.29 26.97
CA LEU A 65 -15.32 -2.90 27.25
C LEU A 65 -15.20 -4.10 28.20
N ASP A 66 -14.25 -5.01 27.94
CA ASP A 66 -13.96 -6.15 28.84
C ASP A 66 -13.57 -5.67 30.25
N ARG A 67 -12.68 -4.68 30.33
CA ARG A 67 -12.25 -4.10 31.61
C ARG A 67 -13.42 -3.46 32.37
N ASN A 68 -14.31 -2.77 31.66
CA ASN A 68 -15.51 -2.15 32.23
C ASN A 68 -16.50 -3.22 32.75
N GLY A 69 -16.66 -4.31 32.02
CA GLY A 69 -17.44 -5.47 32.47
C GLY A 69 -16.89 -6.05 33.78
N LYS A 70 -15.58 -6.26 33.86
CA LYS A 70 -14.89 -6.75 35.07
C LYS A 70 -14.93 -5.75 36.24
N ALA A 71 -15.03 -4.46 35.96
CA ALA A 71 -15.16 -3.41 36.98
C ALA A 71 -16.59 -3.29 37.55
N GLY A 72 -17.55 -4.08 37.06
CA GLY A 72 -18.94 -4.07 37.54
C GLY A 72 -19.70 -2.80 37.15
N ILE A 73 -19.38 -2.21 35.99
CA ILE A 73 -20.17 -1.12 35.41
C ILE A 73 -21.58 -1.63 35.09
N SER A 74 -22.58 -0.74 35.19
CA SER A 74 -23.98 -1.05 34.85
C SER A 74 -24.13 -1.65 33.44
N ASP A 75 -24.93 -2.72 33.33
CA ASP A 75 -25.26 -3.41 32.08
C ASP A 75 -25.78 -2.45 31.00
N GLU A 76 -26.53 -1.40 31.37
CA GLU A 76 -27.05 -0.39 30.42
C GLU A 76 -25.91 0.39 29.76
N LYS A 77 -24.88 0.75 30.53
CA LYS A 77 -23.69 1.45 30.00
C LYS A 77 -22.83 0.53 29.15
N LEU A 78 -22.70 -0.74 29.52
CA LEU A 78 -21.95 -1.74 28.74
C LEU A 78 -22.65 -2.01 27.40
N LEU A 79 -23.98 -2.10 27.40
CA LEU A 79 -24.77 -2.22 26.18
C LEU A 79 -24.56 -1.01 25.26
N GLN A 80 -24.64 0.20 25.81
CA GLN A 80 -24.42 1.42 25.03
C GLN A 80 -23.01 1.46 24.41
N GLN A 81 -21.97 1.13 25.19
CA GLN A 81 -20.59 1.04 24.67
C GLN A 81 -20.45 -0.01 23.58
N THR A 82 -21.12 -1.16 23.72
CA THR A 82 -21.10 -2.22 22.71
C THR A 82 -21.75 -1.75 21.41
N ILE A 83 -22.88 -1.05 21.49
CA ILE A 83 -23.56 -0.48 20.32
C ILE A 83 -22.63 0.52 19.61
N GLU A 84 -22.01 1.43 20.34
CA GLU A 84 -21.07 2.42 19.80
C GLU A 84 -19.88 1.74 19.09
N ILE A 85 -19.33 0.67 19.66
CA ILE A 85 -18.24 -0.10 19.05
C ILE A 85 -18.70 -0.78 17.76
N VAL A 86 -19.89 -1.40 17.74
CA VAL A 86 -20.43 -2.08 16.56
C VAL A 86 -20.75 -1.09 15.44
N GLU A 87 -21.33 0.08 15.76
CA GLU A 87 -21.57 1.15 14.80
C GLU A 87 -20.26 1.66 14.18
N HIS A 88 -19.24 1.87 15.02
CA HIS A 88 -17.92 2.27 14.57
C HIS A 88 -17.25 1.19 13.70
N HIS A 89 -17.33 -0.08 14.09
CA HIS A 89 -16.81 -1.19 13.30
C HIS A 89 -17.48 -1.28 11.91
N ASN A 90 -18.80 -1.10 11.83
CA ASN A 90 -19.52 -1.06 10.56
C ASN A 90 -19.06 0.10 9.67
N PHE A 91 -18.85 1.28 10.25
CA PHE A 91 -18.31 2.43 9.53
C PHE A 91 -16.91 2.15 8.95
N VAL A 92 -16.02 1.54 9.74
CA VAL A 92 -14.66 1.19 9.31
C VAL A 92 -14.68 0.10 8.22
N LEU A 93 -15.56 -0.89 8.32
CA LEU A 93 -15.75 -1.88 7.26
C LEU A 93 -16.22 -1.23 5.95
N GLU A 94 -17.12 -0.24 6.01
CA GLU A 94 -17.53 0.50 4.82
C GLU A 94 -16.36 1.30 4.22
N TYR A 95 -15.53 1.91 5.06
CA TYR A 95 -14.31 2.61 4.66
C TYR A 95 -13.33 1.67 3.94
N ILE A 96 -13.03 0.51 4.51
CA ILE A 96 -12.12 -0.49 3.92
C ILE A 96 -12.67 -1.01 2.60
N ASN A 97 -13.98 -1.28 2.51
CA ASN A 97 -14.61 -1.70 1.26
C ASN A 97 -14.52 -0.63 0.16
N LYS A 98 -14.67 0.65 0.51
CA LYS A 98 -14.49 1.76 -0.42
C LYS A 98 -13.04 1.88 -0.86
N PHE A 99 -12.11 1.78 0.09
CA PHE A 99 -10.67 1.78 -0.18
C PHE A 99 -10.28 0.65 -1.15
N ASP A 100 -10.67 -0.58 -0.86
CA ASP A 100 -10.39 -1.74 -1.71
C ASP A 100 -10.94 -1.53 -3.12
N ARG A 101 -12.20 -1.08 -3.25
CA ARG A 101 -12.80 -0.81 -4.56
C ARG A 101 -12.05 0.25 -5.38
N LEU A 102 -11.50 1.26 -4.71
CA LEU A 102 -10.74 2.34 -5.37
C LEU A 102 -9.36 1.87 -5.83
N PHE A 103 -8.67 1.05 -5.03
CA PHE A 103 -7.28 0.70 -5.28
C PHE A 103 -7.05 -0.68 -5.88
N GLN A 104 -8.00 -1.63 -5.80
CA GLN A 104 -7.81 -3.02 -6.25
C GLN A 104 -7.29 -3.13 -7.69
N ILE A 105 -7.91 -2.41 -8.65
CA ILE A 105 -7.51 -2.46 -10.07
C ILE A 105 -6.19 -1.73 -10.25
N ALA A 106 -6.02 -0.58 -9.60
CA ALA A 106 -4.81 0.23 -9.69
C ALA A 106 -3.59 -0.54 -9.18
N LEU A 107 -3.71 -1.22 -8.04
CA LEU A 107 -2.69 -2.08 -7.48
C LEU A 107 -2.40 -3.26 -8.40
N LEU A 108 -3.42 -3.94 -8.92
CA LEU A 108 -3.22 -5.08 -9.83
C LEU A 108 -2.39 -4.67 -11.06
N VAL A 109 -2.72 -3.51 -11.65
CA VAL A 109 -1.99 -2.96 -12.80
C VAL A 109 -0.56 -2.55 -12.38
N GLN A 110 -0.41 -1.87 -11.25
CA GLN A 110 0.89 -1.44 -10.72
C GLN A 110 1.83 -2.63 -10.47
N PHE A 111 1.34 -3.67 -9.79
CA PHE A 111 2.08 -4.91 -9.55
C PHE A 111 2.41 -5.62 -10.86
N GLY A 112 1.46 -5.72 -11.78
CA GLY A 112 1.68 -6.34 -13.09
C GLY A 112 2.79 -5.64 -13.88
N ILE A 113 2.76 -4.31 -13.96
CA ILE A 113 3.78 -3.51 -14.64
C ILE A 113 5.14 -3.66 -13.95
N THR A 114 5.17 -3.63 -12.61
CA THR A 114 6.40 -3.75 -11.82
C THR A 114 7.05 -5.11 -12.02
N ILE A 115 6.27 -6.20 -11.97
CA ILE A 115 6.75 -7.57 -12.20
C ILE A 115 7.26 -7.72 -13.63
N PHE A 116 6.49 -7.28 -14.63
CA PHE A 116 6.89 -7.35 -16.03
C PHE A 116 8.20 -6.61 -16.29
N SER A 117 8.34 -5.41 -15.71
CA SER A 117 9.53 -4.58 -15.85
C SER A 117 10.72 -5.18 -15.10
N LEU A 118 10.51 -5.73 -13.90
CA LEU A 118 11.53 -6.46 -13.15
C LEU A 118 12.07 -7.66 -13.95
N CYS A 119 11.18 -8.48 -14.51
CA CYS A 119 11.56 -9.61 -15.36
C CYS A 119 12.37 -9.16 -16.58
N SER A 120 11.94 -8.06 -17.22
CA SER A 120 12.64 -7.48 -18.37
C SER A 120 14.05 -7.01 -18.00
N VAL A 121 14.21 -6.32 -16.86
CA VAL A 121 15.52 -5.86 -16.40
C VAL A 121 16.44 -7.01 -16.02
N LEU A 122 15.92 -8.03 -15.31
CA LEU A 122 16.69 -9.24 -14.98
C LEU A 122 17.14 -10.00 -16.24
N PHE A 123 16.26 -10.12 -17.24
CA PHE A 123 16.62 -10.69 -18.53
C PHE A 123 17.72 -9.88 -19.23
N MET A 124 17.56 -8.55 -19.33
CA MET A 124 18.56 -7.68 -19.94
C MET A 124 19.92 -7.72 -19.22
N MET A 125 19.91 -7.88 -17.88
CA MET A 125 21.14 -8.02 -17.11
C MET A 125 21.88 -9.32 -17.43
N THR A 126 21.15 -10.40 -17.75
CA THR A 126 21.69 -11.75 -17.95
C THR A 126 21.83 -12.16 -19.41
N ALA A 127 21.36 -11.33 -20.35
CA ALA A 127 21.38 -11.61 -21.78
C ALA A 127 22.80 -11.82 -22.35
N ASP A 128 23.79 -11.12 -21.80
CA ASP A 128 25.20 -11.23 -22.21
C ASP A 128 25.95 -12.40 -21.53
N GLY A 129 25.27 -13.17 -20.67
CA GLY A 129 25.83 -14.25 -19.88
C GLY A 129 25.59 -14.11 -18.37
N PHE A 130 25.74 -15.22 -17.65
CA PHE A 130 25.67 -15.27 -16.19
C PHE A 130 27.03 -15.70 -15.62
N PRO A 131 27.64 -14.95 -14.69
CA PRO A 131 27.13 -13.77 -13.99
C PRO A 131 27.06 -12.49 -14.85
N PRO A 132 26.14 -11.55 -14.53
CA PRO A 132 26.00 -10.31 -15.27
C PRO A 132 27.28 -9.46 -15.22
N SER A 133 27.60 -8.77 -16.31
CA SER A 133 28.72 -7.83 -16.34
C SER A 133 28.53 -6.71 -15.31
N THR A 134 29.63 -6.18 -14.76
CA THR A 134 29.58 -5.10 -13.76
C THR A 134 28.81 -3.88 -14.29
N SER A 135 28.93 -3.57 -15.58
CA SER A 135 28.20 -2.49 -16.24
C SER A 135 26.69 -2.73 -16.24
N ASN A 136 26.23 -3.94 -16.60
CA ASN A 136 24.82 -4.29 -16.60
C ASN A 136 24.25 -4.34 -15.18
N LEU A 137 25.04 -4.80 -14.21
CA LEU A 137 24.66 -4.82 -12.80
C LEU A 137 24.48 -3.41 -12.23
N ILE A 138 25.38 -2.47 -12.51
CA ILE A 138 25.25 -1.07 -12.06
C ILE A 138 24.03 -0.40 -12.71
N ARG A 139 23.72 -0.76 -13.96
CA ARG A 139 22.60 -0.16 -14.70
C ARG A 139 21.23 -0.70 -14.29
N GLY A 140 21.11 -2.02 -14.10
CA GLY A 140 19.83 -2.68 -13.82
C GLY A 140 19.59 -3.03 -12.35
N GLY A 141 20.67 -3.25 -11.58
CA GLY A 141 20.60 -3.68 -10.19
C GLY A 141 19.81 -2.74 -9.28
N PRO A 142 20.02 -1.41 -9.31
CA PRO A 142 19.24 -0.48 -8.49
C PRO A 142 17.74 -0.53 -8.77
N TYR A 143 17.36 -0.65 -10.05
CA TYR A 143 15.96 -0.79 -10.43
C TYR A 143 15.36 -2.10 -9.92
N ALA A 144 16.06 -3.23 -10.13
CA ALA A 144 15.62 -4.53 -9.67
C ALA A 144 15.42 -4.55 -8.15
N LEU A 145 16.36 -3.99 -7.39
CA LEU A 145 16.25 -3.86 -5.95
C LEU A 145 15.06 -2.98 -5.56
N SER A 146 14.87 -1.82 -6.20
CA SER A 146 13.75 -0.94 -5.89
C SER A 146 12.39 -1.59 -6.16
N ALA A 147 12.25 -2.32 -7.26
CA ALA A 147 11.02 -3.02 -7.62
C ALA A 147 10.70 -4.13 -6.62
N LEU A 148 11.71 -4.88 -6.18
CA LEU A 148 11.57 -5.89 -5.12
C LEU A 148 11.17 -5.25 -3.78
N CYS A 149 11.82 -4.16 -3.38
CA CYS A 149 11.47 -3.43 -2.16
C CYS A 149 10.03 -2.92 -2.22
N GLN A 150 9.60 -2.35 -3.35
CA GLN A 150 8.23 -1.87 -3.53
C GLN A 150 7.23 -3.02 -3.32
N ILE A 151 7.41 -4.14 -4.02
CA ILE A 151 6.52 -5.32 -3.88
C ILE A 151 6.46 -5.78 -2.42
N LEU A 152 7.61 -5.93 -1.76
CA LEU A 152 7.70 -6.37 -0.37
C LEU A 152 7.00 -5.41 0.59
N ILE A 153 7.18 -4.10 0.43
CA ILE A 153 6.54 -3.09 1.30
C ILE A 153 5.02 -3.18 1.19
N TYR A 154 4.47 -3.22 -0.03
CA TYR A 154 3.02 -3.33 -0.22
C TYR A 154 2.46 -4.63 0.39
N SER A 155 3.14 -5.75 0.19
CA SER A 155 2.73 -7.04 0.77
C SER A 155 2.80 -7.04 2.30
N ALA A 156 3.88 -6.52 2.88
CA ALA A 156 4.06 -6.46 4.33
C ALA A 156 3.02 -5.56 5.02
N VAL A 157 2.67 -4.43 4.40
CA VAL A 157 1.61 -3.55 4.93
C VAL A 157 0.24 -4.22 4.81
N GLY A 158 -0.02 -4.95 3.70
CA GLY A 158 -1.23 -5.74 3.56
C GLY A 158 -1.37 -6.81 4.65
N GLU A 159 -0.29 -7.54 4.94
CA GLU A 159 -0.25 -8.53 6.02
C GLU A 159 -0.56 -7.91 7.39
N LYS A 160 -0.03 -6.71 7.67
CA LYS A 160 -0.31 -5.99 8.93
C LYS A 160 -1.79 -5.64 9.12
N ILE A 161 -2.51 -5.34 8.05
CA ILE A 161 -3.95 -5.06 8.10
C ILE A 161 -4.75 -6.34 8.37
N VAL A 162 -4.33 -7.46 7.78
CA VAL A 162 -4.94 -8.78 8.02
C VAL A 162 -4.75 -9.19 9.47
N GLU A 163 -3.51 -9.15 9.97
CA GLU A 163 -3.15 -9.45 11.36
C GLU A 163 -3.97 -8.60 12.34
N GLN A 164 -4.11 -7.30 12.07
CA GLN A 164 -4.91 -6.40 12.92
C GLN A 164 -6.40 -6.78 12.94
N THR A 165 -6.95 -7.23 11.82
CA THR A 165 -8.36 -7.64 11.73
C THR A 165 -8.61 -8.95 12.47
N GLU A 166 -7.67 -9.90 12.37
CA GLU A 166 -7.70 -11.17 13.12
C GLU A 166 -7.60 -10.92 14.63
N ASP A 167 -6.71 -10.03 15.05
CA ASP A 167 -6.56 -9.60 16.44
C ASP A 167 -7.87 -9.01 17.00
N ILE A 168 -8.55 -8.16 16.24
CA ILE A 168 -9.85 -7.59 16.65
C ILE A 168 -10.88 -8.71 16.82
N ALA A 169 -10.93 -9.67 15.90
CA ALA A 169 -11.85 -10.80 16.00
C ALA A 169 -11.57 -11.66 17.23
N GLN A 170 -10.28 -11.89 17.56
CA GLN A 170 -9.89 -12.61 18.76
C GLN A 170 -10.29 -11.85 20.04
N VAL A 171 -9.94 -10.56 20.13
CA VAL A 171 -10.30 -9.73 21.29
C VAL A 171 -11.82 -9.69 21.48
N ALA A 172 -12.58 -9.50 20.40
CA ALA A 172 -14.05 -9.52 20.46
C ALA A 172 -14.62 -10.84 20.96
N TYR A 173 -13.98 -11.98 20.63
CA TYR A 173 -14.37 -13.30 21.12
C TYR A 173 -14.07 -13.50 22.61
N GLU A 174 -12.97 -12.92 23.10
CA GLU A 174 -12.54 -13.02 24.51
C GLU A 174 -13.35 -12.11 25.45
N VAL A 175 -14.03 -11.08 24.94
CA VAL A 175 -14.96 -10.27 25.75
C VAL A 175 -16.13 -11.13 26.22
N ASP A 176 -16.47 -11.05 27.51
CA ASP A 176 -17.64 -11.72 28.09
C ASP A 176 -18.98 -11.05 27.69
N TRP A 177 -19.24 -10.89 26.38
CA TRP A 177 -20.45 -10.22 25.87
C TRP A 177 -21.74 -10.89 26.34
N TYR A 178 -21.70 -12.20 26.60
CA TYR A 178 -22.84 -13.00 27.07
C TYR A 178 -23.25 -12.68 28.52
N THR A 179 -22.40 -12.05 29.33
CA THR A 179 -22.78 -11.64 30.69
C THR A 179 -23.59 -10.35 30.72
N CYS A 180 -23.48 -9.51 29.68
CA CYS A 180 -24.24 -8.26 29.54
C CYS A 180 -25.71 -8.50 29.15
N TYR A 181 -26.10 -9.72 28.79
CA TYR A 181 -27.48 -10.06 28.46
C TYR A 181 -28.01 -11.17 29.36
N ARG A 182 -28.59 -10.77 30.51
CA ARG A 182 -29.58 -11.59 31.20
C ARG A 182 -30.79 -10.74 31.57
N PRO A 183 -31.78 -10.57 30.67
CA PRO A 183 -33.08 -10.10 31.10
C PRO A 183 -33.63 -11.09 32.13
N LYS A 184 -33.94 -10.59 33.33
CA LYS A 184 -34.86 -11.25 34.26
C LYS A 184 -36.28 -10.81 33.93
#